data_AF-A0A5P8K2U0-F1
#
_entry.id   AF-A0A5P8K2U0-F1
#
_cell.length_a   1.000
_cell.length_b   1.000
_cell.length_c   1.000
_cell.angle_alpha   90.00
_cell.angle_beta   90.00
_cell.angle_gamma   90.00
#
_symmetry.space_group_name_H-M   'P 1'
#
loop_
_entity.id
_entity.type
_entity.pdbx_description
1 polymer ?
#
loop_
_entity_poly.entity_id
_entity_poly.type
_entity_poly.pdbx_seq_one_letter_code
_entity_poly.pdbx_strand_id
1 'polypeptide(L)' 'MVSSWCHRTTYGEPSSHYSGVMDEDKRITLRMPADLHEWLVAQAGSARRSLNSEIVYRLEGERDAAVADDQSP' A
#
# COMPACT_ATOMS: atom_id res chain seq x y z
N MET A 1 34.71 21.05 5.21
CA MET A 1 35.46 19.82 5.52
C MET A 1 34.61 18.99 6.46
N VAL A 2 33.79 18.10 5.90
CA VAL A 2 33.92 16.63 5.95
C VAL A 2 33.57 16.04 7.32
N SER A 3 32.31 15.58 7.41
CA SER A 3 31.84 14.29 7.94
C SER A 3 32.21 13.85 9.36
N SER A 4 31.18 13.60 10.18
CA SER A 4 31.02 12.32 10.89
C SER A 4 29.66 12.24 11.58
N TRP A 5 28.62 11.89 10.81
CA TRP A 5 27.50 11.15 11.37
C TRP A 5 27.89 9.68 11.27
N CYS A 6 28.50 9.18 12.34
CA CYS A 6 28.98 7.81 12.41
C CYS A 6 27.80 6.88 12.77
N HIS A 7 27.50 5.96 11.85
CA HIS A 7 26.62 4.82 12.04
C HIS A 7 26.96 4.07 13.34
N ARG A 8 25.99 3.94 14.24
CA ARG A 8 25.99 2.90 15.28
C ARG A 8 24.56 2.49 15.60
N THR A 9 23.96 1.72 14.71
CA THR A 9 22.85 0.83 15.09
C THR A 9 23.50 -0.46 15.59
N THR A 10 23.63 -0.56 16.90
CA THR A 10 23.84 -1.84 17.57
C THR A 10 22.66 -2.75 17.23
N TYR A 11 22.86 -3.68 16.30
CA TYR A 11 22.01 -4.86 16.21
C TYR A 11 22.35 -5.73 17.42
N GLY A 12 21.50 -5.70 18.44
CA GLY A 12 21.61 -6.55 19.64
C GLY A 12 20.22 -6.78 20.21
N GLU A 13 19.92 -8.06 20.48
CA GLU A 13 18.67 -8.67 20.98
C GLU A 13 17.64 -9.10 19.92
N PRO A 14 17.66 -10.38 19.49
CA PRO A 14 16.53 -11.03 18.84
C PRO A 14 15.67 -11.73 19.89
N SER A 15 14.69 -11.03 20.47
CA SER A 15 13.67 -11.67 21.32
C SER A 15 12.33 -10.96 21.19
N SER A 16 11.67 -11.16 20.04
CA SER A 16 10.22 -11.11 20.00
C SER A 16 9.69 -12.21 19.11
N HIS A 17 9.00 -13.15 19.75
CA HIS A 17 8.16 -14.15 19.15
C HIS A 17 6.92 -13.45 18.55
N TYR A 18 7.13 -12.58 17.57
CA TYR A 18 6.06 -11.97 16.78
C TYR A 18 5.65 -12.99 15.72
N SER A 19 4.97 -14.06 16.14
CA SER A 19 4.15 -14.87 15.24
C SER A 19 2.83 -14.13 14.97
N GLY A 20 2.93 -12.86 14.59
CA GLY A 20 1.88 -12.17 13.87
C GLY A 20 2.23 -12.37 12.41
N VAL A 21 1.44 -13.16 11.71
CA VAL A 21 1.40 -13.16 10.25
C VAL A 21 1.08 -11.71 9.87
N MET A 22 2.11 -10.90 9.68
CA MET A 22 1.97 -9.66 8.93
C MET A 22 1.54 -10.16 7.56
N ASP A 23 0.30 -9.84 7.16
CA ASP A 23 -0.16 -9.99 5.79
C ASP A 23 1.02 -9.66 4.88
N GLU A 24 1.47 -10.65 4.10
CA GLU A 24 2.66 -10.48 3.28
C GLU A 24 2.38 -9.33 2.31
N ASP A 25 2.92 -8.15 2.58
CA ASP A 25 2.78 -6.97 1.73
C ASP A 25 3.40 -7.28 0.36
N LYS A 26 2.55 -7.67 -0.60
CA LYS A 26 2.97 -7.98 -1.97
C LYS A 26 3.18 -6.68 -2.73
N ARG A 27 4.45 -6.36 -3.01
CA ARG A 27 4.80 -5.21 -3.86
C ARG A 27 4.65 -5.58 -5.32
N ILE A 28 3.92 -4.75 -6.06
CA ILE A 28 3.79 -4.85 -7.51
C ILE A 28 4.15 -3.52 -8.17
N THR A 29 4.72 -3.58 -9.38
CA THR A 29 4.88 -2.40 -10.24
C THR A 29 3.80 -2.47 -11.31
N LEU A 30 2.81 -1.57 -11.23
CA LEU A 30 1.72 -1.50 -12.19
C LEU A 30 2.06 -0.46 -13.28
N ARG A 31 2.01 -0.87 -14.55
CA ARG A 31 2.10 0.08 -15.68
C ARG A 31 0.70 0.58 -15.99
N MET A 32 0.48 1.88 -15.80
CA MET A 32 -0.83 2.50 -16.00
C MET A 32 -0.77 3.50 -17.15
N PRO A 33 -1.85 3.61 -17.94
CA PRO A 33 -2.06 4.77 -18.81
C PRO A 33 -1.92 6.09 -18.02
N ALA A 34 -1.32 7.10 -18.64
CA ALA A 34 -0.96 8.35 -17.95
C ALA A 34 -2.19 9.12 -17.46
N ASP A 35 -3.25 9.16 -18.28
CA ASP A 35 -4.55 9.73 -17.98
C ASP A 35 -5.19 9.07 -16.75
N LEU A 36 -5.13 7.74 -16.66
CA LEU A 36 -5.65 7.01 -15.51
C LEU A 36 -4.86 7.33 -14.23
N HIS A 37 -3.53 7.43 -14.34
CA HIS A 37 -2.68 7.81 -13.21
C HIS A 37 -3.00 9.23 -12.72
N GLU A 38 -3.11 10.21 -13.61
CA GLU A 38 -3.45 11.59 -13.26
C GLU A 38 -4.81 11.69 -12.56
N TRP A 39 -5.80 10.97 -13.09
CA TRP A 39 -7.11 10.91 -12.47
C TRP A 39 -7.04 10.31 -11.05
N LEU A 40 -6.35 9.18 -10.86
CA LEU A 40 -6.21 8.57 -9.53
C LEU A 40 -5.47 9.48 -8.54
N VAL A 41 -4.47 10.23 -8.99
CA VAL A 41 -3.77 11.22 -8.15
C VAL A 41 -4.72 12.33 -7.69
N ALA A 42 -5.58 12.83 -8.58
CA ALA A 42 -6.59 13.84 -8.22
C ALA A 42 -7.62 13.30 -7.22
N GLN A 43 -8.05 12.04 -7.39
CA GLN A 43 -8.98 11.37 -6.46
C GLN A 43 -8.33 11.15 -5.09
N ALA A 44 -7.10 10.65 -5.04
CA ALA A 44 -6.34 10.45 -3.81
C ALA A 44 -6.12 11.77 -3.06
N GLY A 45 -5.80 12.86 -3.78
CA GLY A 45 -5.68 14.19 -3.23
C GLY A 45 -6.99 14.70 -2.61
N SER A 46 -8.12 14.48 -3.30
CA SER A 46 -9.46 14.83 -2.82
C SER A 46 -9.86 14.04 -1.58
N ALA A 47 -9.50 12.75 -1.52
CA ALA A 47 -9.73 11.87 -0.38
C ALA A 47 -8.72 12.05 0.77
N ARG A 48 -7.67 12.87 0.57
CA ARG A 48 -6.54 13.05 1.51
C ARG A 48 -5.83 11.72 1.85
N ARG A 49 -5.73 10.83 0.87
CA ARG A 49 -5.08 9.51 0.99
C ARG A 49 -3.87 9.42 0.06
N SER A 50 -3.00 8.45 0.33
CA SER A 50 -1.94 8.11 -0.63
C SER A 50 -2.54 7.48 -1.89
N LEU A 51 -1.87 7.61 -3.03
CA LEU A 51 -2.27 6.95 -4.27
C LEU A 51 -2.42 5.42 -4.07
N ASN A 52 -1.54 4.81 -3.29
CA ASN A 52 -1.62 3.38 -2.97
C ASN A 52 -2.92 3.04 -2.22
N SER A 53 -3.24 3.82 -1.18
CA SER A 53 -4.47 3.62 -0.41
C SER A 53 -5.72 3.83 -1.25
N GLU A 54 -5.70 4.76 -2.20
CA GLU A 54 -6.81 4.99 -3.14
C GLU A 54 -6.99 3.81 -4.11
N ILE A 55 -5.89 3.27 -4.64
CA ILE A 55 -5.92 2.08 -5.50
C ILE A 55 -6.51 0.88 -4.74
N VAL A 56 -6.03 0.62 -3.53
CA VAL A 56 -6.54 -0.48 -2.69
C VAL A 56 -8.02 -0.29 -2.41
N TYR A 57 -8.44 0.90 -1.98
CA TYR A 57 -9.84 1.20 -1.68
C TYR A 57 -10.78 0.91 -2.86
N ARG A 58 -10.39 1.28 -4.08
CA ARG A 58 -11.17 1.00 -5.29
C ARG A 58 -11.22 -0.49 -5.62
N LEU A 59 -10.09 -1.19 -5.54
CA LEU A 59 -10.03 -2.63 -5.81
C LEU A 59 -10.87 -3.43 -4.81
N GLU A 60 -10.87 -3.03 -3.54
CA GLU A 60 -11.72 -3.64 -2.52
C GLU A 60 -13.21 -3.36 -2.80
N GLY A 61 -13.56 -2.12 -3.16
CA GLY A 61 -14.94 -1.77 -3.52
C GLY A 61 -15.48 -2.57 -4.72
N GLU A 62 -14.69 -2.69 -5.79
CA GLU A 62 -15.07 -3.49 -6.97
C GLU A 62 -15.16 -4.99 -6.64
N ARG A 63 -14.25 -5.51 -5.79
CA ARG A 63 -14.31 -6.90 -5.33
C ARG A 63 -15.59 -7.17 -4.54
N ASP A 64 -15.92 -6.29 -3.61
CA ASP A 64 -17.10 -6.44 -2.77
C ASP A 64 -18.40 -6.32 -3.59
N ALA A 65 -18.42 -5.43 -4.60
CA ALA A 65 -19.51 -5.32 -5.56
C ALA A 65 -19.67 -6.58 -6.42
N ALA A 66 -18.57 -7.15 -6.92
CA ALA A 66 -18.60 -8.39 -7.70
C ALA A 66 -19.12 -9.60 -6.88
N VAL A 67 -18.76 -9.68 -5.59
CA VAL A 67 -19.30 -10.70 -4.68
C VAL A 67 -20.80 -10.50 -4.45
N ALA A 68 -21.26 -9.25 -4.32
CA ALA A 68 -22.68 -8.97 -4.14
C ALA A 68 -23.52 -9.32 -5.38
N ASP A 69 -22.97 -9.15 -6.59
CA ASP A 69 -23.62 -9.53 -7.85
C ASP A 69 -23.78 -11.05 -7.99
N ASP A 70 -22.75 -11.83 -7.62
CA ASP A 70 -22.78 -13.31 -7.61
C ASP A 70 -23.74 -13.91 -6.57
N GLN A 71 -24.19 -13.11 -5.59
CA GLN A 71 -25.16 -13.52 -4.56
C GLN A 71 -26.60 -13.05 -4.87
N SER A 72 -26.86 -12.43 -6.02
CA SER A 72 -28.24 -12.20 -6.49
C SER A 72 -28.81 -13.47 -7.15
N PRO A 73 -29.97 -14.00 -6.70
CA PRO A 73 -30.61 -15.20 -7.24
C PRO A 73 -31.10 -15.10 -8.69
#